data_AF-A0A973HPT6-F1
#
_entry.id   AF-A0A973HPT6-F1
#
_cell.length_a   1.000
_cell.length_b   1.000
_cell.length_c   1.000
_cell.angle_alpha   90.00
_cell.angle_beta   90.00
_cell.angle_gamma   90.00
#
_symmetry.space_group_name_H-M   'P 1'
#
loop_
_entity.id
_entity.type
_entity.pdbx_description
1 polymer ?
#
loop_
_entity_poly.entity_id
_entity_poly.type
_entity_poly.pdbx_seq_one_letter_code
_entity_poly.pdbx_strand_id
1 'polypeptide(L)'
;MFLLSVIICGYQISGDKLIGLFMGLLFAGLYATSACFSVNWMPKPFDGISIGILGLTLISIKRPWLLAAFSFLTCWSEERAILSLCFIGVFILLRADIDKAQKQKSCLIIAGAILAYFISRAILSFALGWSAPDVTQLGVNPLPVLLRYLPLTMWSCFEGAWIGIIAASWLLLKKKKRITTVLFVGSVLLALLSCMLAVDTSRSSSFAFPLIPLAFALLKDADISLHKFRILVGSAAAFSILIPNFEIMGTAIRWLPSLLRLTF
;
A
#
# COMPACT_ATOMS: atom_id res chain seq x y z
N MET A 1 -13.10 2.32 -8.64
CA MET A 1 -12.30 1.08 -8.81
C MET A 1 -11.53 0.73 -7.54
N PHE A 2 -10.62 1.58 -7.07
CA PHE A 2 -9.81 1.31 -5.88
C PHE A 2 -10.61 0.90 -4.62
N LEU A 3 -11.55 1.74 -4.17
CA LEU A 3 -12.39 1.44 -2.99
C LEU A 3 -13.15 0.12 -3.12
N LEU A 4 -13.66 -0.17 -4.33
CA LEU A 4 -14.34 -1.44 -4.60
C LEU A 4 -13.37 -2.62 -4.45
N SER A 5 -12.15 -2.51 -4.96
CA SER A 5 -11.13 -3.56 -4.84
C SER A 5 -10.80 -3.86 -3.38
N VAL A 6 -10.65 -2.85 -2.52
CA VAL A 6 -10.36 -3.09 -1.09
C VAL A 6 -11.56 -3.61 -0.31
N ILE A 7 -12.79 -3.24 -0.68
CA ILE A 7 -14.02 -3.84 -0.14
C ILE A 7 -14.07 -5.33 -0.49
N ILE A 8 -13.84 -5.66 -1.76
CA ILE A 8 -13.79 -7.06 -2.24
C ILE A 8 -12.68 -7.82 -1.54
N CYS A 9 -11.49 -7.22 -1.38
CA CYS A 9 -10.38 -7.83 -0.67
C CYS A 9 -10.72 -8.12 0.79
N GLY A 10 -11.33 -7.16 1.50
CA GLY A 10 -11.79 -7.34 2.89
C GLY A 10 -12.81 -8.48 3.02
N TYR A 11 -13.75 -8.58 2.07
CA TYR A 11 -14.68 -9.70 1.99
C TYR A 11 -13.98 -11.03 1.69
N GLN A 12 -13.05 -11.07 0.75
CA GLN A 12 -12.29 -12.28 0.41
C GLN A 12 -11.42 -12.80 1.57
N ILE A 13 -10.90 -11.89 2.40
CA ILE A 13 -10.12 -12.25 3.60
C ILE A 13 -11.03 -12.82 4.69
N SER A 14 -12.19 -12.21 4.91
CA SER A 14 -13.01 -12.46 6.11
C SER A 14 -14.22 -13.36 5.90
N GLY A 15 -14.74 -13.44 4.67
CA GLY A 15 -16.07 -13.98 4.36
C GLY A 15 -17.23 -13.08 4.81
N ASP A 16 -16.97 -11.87 5.31
CA ASP A 16 -17.94 -11.01 5.98
C ASP A 16 -18.12 -9.65 5.29
N LYS A 17 -19.37 -9.30 4.96
CA LYS A 17 -19.69 -8.07 4.23
C LYS A 17 -19.37 -6.81 5.05
N LEU A 18 -19.54 -6.88 6.37
CA LEU A 18 -19.32 -5.74 7.26
C LEU A 18 -17.83 -5.41 7.38
N ILE A 19 -16.95 -6.42 7.39
CA ILE A 19 -15.50 -6.20 7.29
C ILE A 19 -15.11 -5.62 5.92
N GLY A 20 -15.72 -6.08 4.83
CA GLY A 20 -15.55 -5.44 3.51
C GLY A 20 -15.92 -3.95 3.54
N LEU A 21 -17.07 -3.60 4.13
CA LEU A 21 -17.49 -2.20 4.31
C LEU A 21 -16.49 -1.41 5.15
N PHE A 22 -16.05 -1.92 6.30
CA PHE A 22 -15.07 -1.25 7.16
C PHE A 22 -13.72 -1.07 6.47
N MET A 23 -13.27 -2.04 5.67
CA MET A 23 -12.09 -1.87 4.82
C MET A 23 -12.29 -0.74 3.80
N GLY A 24 -13.46 -0.66 3.16
CA GLY A 24 -13.80 0.46 2.28
C GLY A 24 -13.74 1.82 2.99
N LEU A 25 -14.31 1.91 4.20
CA LEU A 25 -14.31 3.12 5.01
C LEU A 25 -12.92 3.51 5.51
N LEU A 26 -12.10 2.53 5.94
CA LEU A 26 -10.71 2.75 6.32
C LEU A 26 -9.92 3.38 5.16
N PHE A 27 -10.04 2.80 3.97
CA PHE A 27 -9.35 3.31 2.79
C PHE A 27 -9.96 4.61 2.27
N ALA A 28 -11.25 4.86 2.47
CA ALA A 28 -11.85 6.15 2.19
C ALA A 28 -11.28 7.22 3.13
N GLY A 29 -11.13 6.96 4.43
CA GLY A 29 -10.43 7.88 5.34
C GLY A 29 -8.99 8.14 4.88
N LEU A 30 -8.25 7.06 4.59
CA LEU A 30 -6.82 7.14 4.28
C LEU A 30 -6.51 7.73 2.90
N TYR A 31 -7.42 7.65 1.93
CA TYR A 31 -7.16 8.06 0.54
C TYR A 31 -8.16 9.04 -0.06
N ALA A 32 -9.41 9.11 0.40
CA ALA A 32 -10.35 10.14 -0.08
C ALA A 32 -9.97 11.54 0.43
N THR A 33 -9.14 11.61 1.47
CA THR A 33 -8.60 12.87 2.01
C THR A 33 -7.08 12.92 1.99
N SER A 34 -6.38 12.14 1.15
CA SER A 34 -4.91 12.17 1.09
C SER A 34 -4.35 12.61 -0.25
N ALA A 35 -3.06 12.94 -0.20
CA ALA A 35 -2.22 13.41 -1.29
C ALA A 35 -2.13 12.47 -2.50
N CYS A 36 -2.73 11.28 -2.47
CA CYS A 36 -2.67 10.37 -3.61
C CYS A 36 -3.41 10.90 -4.86
N PHE A 37 -4.24 11.94 -4.71
CA PHE A 37 -4.88 12.65 -5.81
C PHE A 37 -4.35 14.07 -6.02
N SER A 38 -3.32 14.50 -5.27
CA SER A 38 -2.71 15.82 -5.39
C SER A 38 -1.18 15.78 -5.41
N VAL A 39 -0.57 16.65 -6.21
CA VAL A 39 0.87 16.93 -6.14
C VAL A 39 1.03 18.44 -6.13
N ASN A 40 1.86 18.98 -5.24
CA ASN A 40 1.97 20.43 -5.03
C ASN A 40 0.60 21.08 -4.83
N TRP A 41 -0.31 20.46 -4.07
CA TRP A 41 -1.66 21.00 -3.81
C TRP A 41 -2.58 21.07 -5.03
N MET A 42 -2.16 20.56 -6.18
CA MET A 42 -2.94 20.53 -7.42
C MET A 42 -3.43 19.11 -7.71
N PRO A 43 -4.67 18.93 -8.21
CA PRO A 43 -5.19 17.62 -8.58
C PRO A 43 -4.28 16.95 -9.63
N LYS A 44 -3.83 15.73 -9.36
CA LYS A 44 -3.06 14.92 -10.31
C LYS A 44 -3.77 13.61 -10.59
N PRO A 45 -4.19 13.35 -11.85
CA PRO A 45 -5.11 12.24 -12.13
C PRO A 45 -4.45 10.86 -12.18
N PHE A 46 -3.16 10.74 -12.48
CA PHE A 46 -2.54 9.46 -12.83
C PHE A 46 -2.20 8.55 -11.63
N ASP A 47 -1.94 9.11 -10.46
CA ASP A 47 -1.62 8.32 -9.26
C ASP A 47 -2.82 7.50 -8.76
N GLY A 48 -4.01 8.09 -8.80
CA GLY A 48 -5.26 7.39 -8.51
C GLY A 48 -5.55 6.23 -9.48
N ILE A 49 -5.13 6.35 -10.75
CA ILE A 49 -5.22 5.26 -11.72
C ILE A 49 -4.30 4.11 -11.30
N SER A 50 -3.03 4.41 -10.99
CA SER A 50 -2.05 3.41 -10.56
C SER A 50 -2.52 2.65 -9.31
N ILE A 51 -2.98 3.38 -8.30
CA ILE A 51 -3.54 2.80 -7.05
C ILE A 51 -4.79 1.95 -7.34
N GLY A 52 -5.64 2.39 -8.27
CA GLY A 52 -6.80 1.63 -8.74
C GLY A 52 -6.42 0.30 -9.39
N ILE A 53 -5.46 0.31 -10.30
CA ILE A 53 -4.94 -0.90 -10.97
C ILE A 53 -4.24 -1.81 -9.96
N LEU A 54 -3.46 -1.26 -9.04
CA LEU A 54 -2.82 -2.01 -7.95
C LEU A 54 -3.86 -2.71 -7.05
N GLY A 55 -4.99 -2.05 -6.77
CA GLY A 55 -6.13 -2.68 -6.10
C GLY A 55 -6.72 -3.85 -6.92
N LEU A 56 -6.84 -3.69 -8.24
CA LEU A 56 -7.26 -4.78 -9.14
C LEU A 56 -6.26 -5.95 -9.15
N THR A 57 -4.95 -5.66 -9.13
CA THR A 57 -3.88 -6.66 -9.00
C THR A 57 -4.09 -7.49 -7.73
N LEU A 58 -4.35 -6.84 -6.60
CA LEU A 58 -4.55 -7.49 -5.30
C LEU A 58 -5.74 -8.46 -5.29
N ILE A 59 -6.89 -8.10 -5.87
CA ILE A 59 -8.07 -8.99 -5.93
C ILE A 59 -7.95 -10.08 -7.01
N SER A 60 -6.98 -9.94 -7.93
CA SER A 60 -6.78 -10.84 -9.06
C SER A 60 -5.75 -11.96 -8.80
N ILE A 61 -5.28 -12.13 -7.56
CA ILE A 61 -4.24 -13.12 -7.19
C ILE A 61 -4.54 -14.54 -7.70
N LYS A 62 -5.81 -14.95 -7.68
CA LYS A 62 -6.26 -16.28 -8.14
C LYS A 62 -6.56 -16.36 -9.65
N ARG A 63 -6.41 -15.25 -10.39
CA ARG A 63 -6.72 -15.10 -11.83
C ARG A 63 -5.44 -14.75 -12.59
N PRO A 64 -4.67 -15.72 -13.07
CA PRO A 64 -3.28 -15.49 -13.53
C PRO A 64 -3.16 -14.47 -14.67
N TRP A 65 -4.09 -14.49 -15.63
CA TRP A 65 -4.10 -13.54 -16.75
C TRP A 65 -4.36 -12.11 -16.30
N LEU A 66 -5.34 -11.91 -15.40
CA LEU A 66 -5.65 -10.60 -14.83
C LEU A 66 -4.51 -10.12 -13.93
N LEU A 67 -3.92 -11.02 -13.13
CA LEU A 67 -2.76 -10.71 -12.31
C LEU A 67 -1.59 -10.22 -13.17
N ALA A 68 -1.29 -10.91 -14.27
CA ALA A 68 -0.23 -10.52 -15.20
C ALA A 68 -0.50 -9.15 -15.82
N ALA A 69 -1.70 -8.96 -16.38
CA ALA A 69 -2.10 -7.72 -17.04
C ALA A 69 -2.06 -6.53 -16.07
N PHE A 70 -2.69 -6.64 -14.90
CA PHE A 70 -2.72 -5.55 -13.94
C PHE A 70 -1.36 -5.30 -13.29
N SER A 71 -0.54 -6.33 -13.02
CA SER A 71 0.83 -6.12 -12.54
C SER A 71 1.67 -5.34 -13.56
N PHE A 72 1.60 -5.71 -14.84
CA PHE A 72 2.34 -5.01 -15.90
C PHE A 72 1.86 -3.56 -16.08
N LEU A 73 0.55 -3.34 -16.12
CA LEU A 73 -0.03 -1.99 -16.23
C LEU A 73 0.29 -1.13 -14.99
N THR A 74 0.38 -1.74 -13.81
CA THR A 74 0.78 -1.05 -12.57
C THR A 74 2.19 -0.46 -12.72
N CYS A 75 3.16 -1.25 -13.19
CA CYS A 75 4.52 -0.77 -13.43
C CYS A 75 4.59 0.37 -14.43
N TRP A 76 3.76 0.32 -15.49
CA TRP A 76 3.70 1.37 -16.51
C TRP A 76 3.01 2.65 -16.06
N SER A 77 2.14 2.56 -15.05
CA SER A 77 1.40 3.72 -14.53
C SER A 77 2.26 4.56 -13.59
N GLU A 78 3.09 3.91 -12.76
CA GLU A 78 3.97 4.57 -11.80
C GLU A 78 5.05 3.60 -11.31
N GLU A 79 6.32 3.96 -11.43
CA GLU A 79 7.45 3.10 -11.05
C GLU A 79 7.51 2.77 -9.55
N ARG A 80 7.04 3.68 -8.67
CA ARG A 80 6.94 3.40 -7.22
C ARG A 80 6.03 2.21 -6.91
N ALA A 81 5.06 1.93 -7.79
CA ALA A 81 4.15 0.82 -7.61
C ALA A 81 4.83 -0.55 -7.77
N ILE A 82 6.07 -0.62 -8.30
CA ILE A 82 6.88 -1.84 -8.32
C ILE A 82 7.09 -2.36 -6.90
N LEU A 83 7.35 -1.46 -5.94
CA LEU A 83 7.51 -1.85 -4.54
C LEU A 83 6.20 -2.41 -3.96
N SER A 84 5.05 -1.83 -4.34
CA SER A 84 3.74 -2.36 -3.97
C SER A 84 3.49 -3.76 -4.52
N LEU A 85 3.95 -4.06 -5.74
CA LEU A 85 3.89 -5.41 -6.30
C LEU A 85 4.72 -6.41 -5.49
N CYS A 86 5.89 -5.99 -4.99
CA CYS A 86 6.67 -6.80 -4.04
C CYS A 86 5.88 -7.06 -2.75
N PHE A 87 5.17 -6.07 -2.21
CA PHE A 87 4.29 -6.25 -1.05
C PHE A 87 3.11 -7.18 -1.34
N ILE A 88 2.54 -7.15 -2.55
CA ILE A 88 1.54 -8.13 -2.99
C ILE A 88 2.16 -9.54 -3.07
N GLY A 89 3.41 -9.65 -3.54
CA GLY A 89 4.17 -10.90 -3.48
C GLY A 89 4.29 -11.45 -2.05
N VAL A 90 4.66 -10.60 -1.09
CA VAL A 90 4.69 -10.96 0.34
C VAL A 90 3.29 -11.35 0.84
N PHE A 91 2.26 -10.61 0.45
CA PHE A 91 0.86 -10.94 0.78
C PHE A 91 0.50 -12.36 0.33
N ILE A 92 0.83 -12.71 -0.92
CA ILE A 92 0.58 -14.04 -1.49
C ILE A 92 1.35 -15.11 -0.71
N LEU A 93 2.64 -14.89 -0.45
CA LEU A 93 3.50 -15.86 0.24
C LEU A 93 3.00 -16.17 1.65
N LEU A 94 2.50 -15.17 2.37
CA LEU A 94 2.11 -15.29 3.77
C LEU A 94 0.66 -15.74 4.00
N ARG A 95 -0.23 -15.67 3.00
CA ARG A 95 -1.62 -16.15 3.12
C ARG A 95 -1.72 -17.67 3.29
N ALA A 96 -2.51 -18.12 4.26
CA ALA A 96 -2.65 -19.55 4.54
C ALA A 96 -3.56 -20.30 3.54
N ASP A 97 -4.58 -19.64 2.98
CA ASP A 97 -5.57 -20.25 2.07
C ASP A 97 -5.10 -20.40 0.61
N ILE A 98 -3.87 -19.98 0.30
CA ILE A 98 -3.27 -20.16 -1.03
C ILE A 98 -2.32 -21.35 -0.97
N ASP A 99 -2.52 -22.32 -1.86
CA ASP A 99 -1.64 -23.47 -1.99
C ASP A 99 -0.25 -23.09 -2.53
N LYS A 100 0.74 -23.95 -2.28
CA LYS A 100 2.14 -23.68 -2.64
C LYS A 100 2.35 -23.46 -4.14
N ALA A 101 1.66 -24.23 -4.98
CA ALA A 101 1.81 -24.13 -6.44
C ALA A 101 1.25 -22.80 -6.94
N GLN A 102 0.08 -22.39 -6.46
CA GLN A 102 -0.49 -21.09 -6.78
C GLN A 102 0.37 -19.94 -6.24
N LYS A 103 0.95 -20.05 -5.03
CA LYS A 103 1.89 -19.03 -4.51
C LYS A 103 3.07 -18.82 -5.44
N GLN A 104 3.74 -19.90 -5.83
CA GLN A 104 4.88 -19.86 -6.75
C GLN A 104 4.48 -19.26 -8.10
N LYS A 105 3.37 -19.73 -8.68
CA LYS A 105 2.83 -19.24 -9.95
C LYS A 105 2.53 -17.74 -9.89
N SER A 106 1.81 -17.27 -8.89
CA SER A 106 1.47 -15.85 -8.77
C SER A 106 2.70 -14.97 -8.53
N CYS A 107 3.68 -15.43 -7.75
CA CYS A 107 4.94 -14.68 -7.57
C CYS A 107 5.76 -14.62 -8.85
N LEU A 108 5.84 -15.71 -9.62
CA LEU A 108 6.50 -15.73 -10.93
C LEU A 108 5.79 -14.82 -11.93
N ILE A 109 4.46 -14.74 -11.90
CA ILE A 109 3.71 -13.81 -12.74
C ILE A 109 4.05 -12.36 -12.39
N ILE A 110 4.09 -12.01 -11.11
CA ILE A 110 4.46 -10.66 -10.66
C ILE A 110 5.90 -10.33 -11.09
N ALA A 111 6.84 -11.24 -10.84
CA ALA A 111 8.24 -11.06 -11.24
C ALA A 111 8.39 -10.92 -12.77
N GLY A 112 7.68 -11.76 -13.52
CA GLY A 112 7.63 -11.70 -14.99
C GLY A 112 7.04 -10.40 -15.51
N ALA A 113 6.00 -9.86 -14.87
CA ALA A 113 5.42 -8.57 -15.23
C ALA A 113 6.37 -7.40 -14.98
N ILE A 114 7.10 -7.41 -13.84
CA ILE A 114 8.15 -6.43 -13.54
C ILE A 114 9.28 -6.51 -14.58
N LEU A 115 9.73 -7.72 -14.91
CA LEU A 115 10.77 -7.92 -15.93
C LEU A 115 10.30 -7.45 -17.32
N ALA A 116 9.08 -7.80 -17.71
CA ALA A 116 8.48 -7.36 -18.97
C ALA A 116 8.37 -5.82 -19.05
N TYR A 117 8.07 -5.15 -17.94
CA TYR A 117 8.10 -3.69 -17.87
C TYR A 117 9.51 -3.15 -18.18
N PHE A 118 10.56 -3.65 -17.53
CA PHE A 118 11.93 -3.19 -17.80
C PHE A 118 12.36 -3.46 -19.24
N ILE A 119 12.04 -4.64 -19.80
CA ILE A 119 12.34 -4.98 -21.20
C ILE A 119 11.60 -4.02 -22.15
N SER A 120 10.30 -3.81 -21.95
CA SER A 120 9.52 -2.90 -22.81
C SER A 120 10.00 -1.45 -22.72
N ARG A 121 10.39 -0.98 -21.52
CA ARG A 121 11.02 0.34 -21.36
C ARG A 121 12.37 0.45 -22.07
N ALA A 122 13.21 -0.58 -22.00
CA ALA A 122 14.49 -0.61 -22.69
C ALA A 122 14.32 -0.60 -24.21
N ILE A 123 13.39 -1.40 -24.74
CA ILE A 123 13.05 -1.42 -26.17
C ILE A 123 12.57 -0.05 -26.64
N LEU A 124 11.66 0.59 -25.89
CA LEU A 124 11.14 1.91 -26.26
C LEU A 124 12.21 3.00 -26.15
N SER A 125 13.05 2.96 -25.11
CA SER A 125 14.17 3.89 -24.97
C SER A 125 15.14 3.78 -26.14
N PHE A 126 15.48 2.55 -26.54
CA PHE A 126 16.32 2.30 -27.71
C PHE A 126 15.66 2.75 -29.03
N ALA A 127 14.40 2.36 -29.26
CA ALA A 127 13.68 2.64 -30.51
C ALA A 127 13.37 4.13 -30.72
N LEU A 128 13.10 4.87 -29.64
CA LEU A 128 12.76 6.29 -29.69
C LEU A 128 13.96 7.20 -29.39
N GLY A 129 15.14 6.63 -29.14
CA GLY A 129 16.33 7.40 -28.76
C GLY A 129 16.15 8.20 -27.46
N TRP A 130 15.27 7.75 -26.55
CA TRP A 130 15.10 8.42 -25.26
C TRP A 130 16.34 8.19 -24.41
N SER A 131 17.05 9.28 -24.12
CA SER A 131 18.17 9.29 -23.18
C SER A 131 17.70 9.04 -21.74
N ALA A 132 18.64 8.64 -20.88
CA ALA A 132 18.40 8.35 -19.46
C ALA A 132 17.63 9.51 -18.77
N PRO A 133 16.79 9.20 -17.76
CA PRO A 133 16.01 10.21 -17.05
C PRO A 133 16.91 11.31 -16.50
N ASP A 134 16.34 12.51 -16.35
CA ASP A 134 16.99 13.64 -15.71
C ASP A 134 17.52 13.24 -14.32
N VAL A 135 18.84 13.06 -14.24
CA VAL A 135 19.55 12.67 -13.03
C VAL A 135 19.97 13.89 -12.20
N THR A 136 19.57 15.11 -12.57
CA THR A 136 19.98 16.33 -11.87
C THR A 136 19.60 16.37 -10.39
N GLN A 137 18.59 15.59 -9.98
CA GLN A 137 18.19 15.46 -8.58
C GLN A 137 18.78 14.24 -7.86
N LEU A 138 19.52 13.36 -8.54
CA LEU A 138 20.28 12.29 -7.88
C LEU A 138 21.42 12.92 -7.07
N GLY A 139 21.38 12.76 -5.75
CA GLY A 139 22.41 13.27 -4.82
C GLY A 139 21.98 14.48 -3.98
N VAL A 140 20.84 15.11 -4.26
CA VAL A 140 20.19 15.98 -3.28
C VAL A 140 19.75 15.08 -2.14
N ASN A 141 20.28 15.29 -0.93
CA ASN A 141 19.97 14.43 0.21
C ASN A 141 18.73 14.98 0.96
N PRO A 142 17.53 14.42 0.78
CA PRO A 142 16.36 14.88 1.50
C PRO A 142 16.32 14.38 2.96
N LEU A 143 17.21 13.46 3.39
CA LEU A 143 17.17 12.86 4.73
C LEU A 143 17.09 13.89 5.86
N PRO A 144 17.92 14.96 5.92
CA PRO A 144 17.91 15.87 7.06
C PRO A 144 16.55 16.56 7.25
N VAL A 145 15.87 16.87 6.14
CA VAL A 145 14.52 17.44 6.13
C VAL A 145 13.48 16.37 6.50
N LEU A 146 13.58 15.19 5.90
CA LEU A 146 12.60 14.12 6.10
C LEU A 146 12.67 13.50 7.50
N LEU A 147 13.85 13.47 8.13
CA LEU A 147 14.03 13.01 9.50
C LEU A 147 13.31 13.91 10.52
N ARG A 148 13.18 15.22 10.26
CA ARG A 148 12.39 16.12 11.12
C ARG A 148 10.91 15.77 11.14
N TYR A 149 10.40 15.21 10.05
CA TYR A 149 9.00 14.84 9.89
C TYR A 149 8.76 13.34 10.00
N LEU A 150 9.76 12.55 10.43
CA LEU A 150 9.68 11.11 10.52
C LEU A 150 8.41 10.60 11.24
N PRO A 151 7.99 11.14 12.41
CA PRO A 151 6.77 10.67 13.08
C PRO A 151 5.50 10.87 12.24
N LEU A 152 5.39 12.03 11.57
CA LEU A 152 4.26 12.35 10.71
C LEU A 152 4.28 11.49 9.45
N THR A 153 5.45 11.27 8.85
CA THR A 153 5.63 10.35 7.72
C THR A 153 5.18 8.95 8.09
N MET A 154 5.65 8.41 9.22
CA MET A 154 5.28 7.09 9.70
C MET A 154 3.77 6.97 9.94
N TRP A 155 3.17 7.98 10.58
CA TRP A 155 1.72 8.04 10.75
C TRP A 155 0.99 8.00 9.40
N SER A 156 1.36 8.88 8.47
CA SER A 156 0.69 9.06 7.17
C SER A 156 0.72 7.83 6.25
N CYS A 157 1.61 6.85 6.49
CA CYS A 157 1.64 5.63 5.68
C CYS A 157 0.44 4.73 5.90
N PHE A 158 -0.09 4.69 7.12
CA PHE A 158 -1.10 3.71 7.50
C PHE A 158 -2.23 4.29 8.36
N GLU A 159 -2.06 5.47 8.96
CA GLU A 159 -3.06 6.15 9.80
C GLU A 159 -3.77 5.17 10.76
N GLY A 160 -5.11 5.10 10.73
CA GLY A 160 -5.90 4.16 11.53
C GLY A 160 -5.57 2.68 11.29
N ALA A 161 -5.00 2.31 10.14
CA ALA A 161 -4.55 0.94 9.86
C ALA A 161 -3.34 0.52 10.69
N TRP A 162 -2.63 1.44 11.36
CA TRP A 162 -1.62 1.09 12.36
C TRP A 162 -2.17 0.16 13.46
N ILE A 163 -3.46 0.29 13.80
CA ILE A 163 -4.15 -0.62 14.74
C ILE A 163 -4.02 -2.07 14.27
N GLY A 164 -4.28 -2.32 12.97
CA GLY A 164 -4.13 -3.64 12.35
C GLY A 164 -2.68 -4.11 12.30
N ILE A 165 -1.77 -3.23 11.88
CA ILE A 165 -0.33 -3.56 11.72
C ILE A 165 0.31 -3.92 13.06
N ILE A 166 0.04 -3.13 14.11
CA ILE A 166 0.57 -3.38 15.46
C ILE A 166 -0.02 -4.67 16.02
N ALA A 167 -1.35 -4.86 15.92
CA ALA A 167 -1.99 -6.08 16.39
C ALA A 167 -1.47 -7.33 15.68
N ALA A 168 -1.28 -7.28 14.35
CA ALA A 168 -0.73 -8.38 13.57
C ALA A 168 0.71 -8.69 14.00
N SER A 169 1.55 -7.66 14.13
CA SER A 169 2.95 -7.79 14.57
C SER A 169 3.05 -8.44 15.95
N TRP A 170 2.27 -7.93 16.91
CA TRP A 170 2.19 -8.46 18.27
C TRP A 170 1.78 -9.93 18.29
N LEU A 171 0.76 -10.29 17.51
CA LEU A 171 0.24 -11.65 17.45
C LEU A 171 1.25 -12.63 16.83
N LEU A 172 1.96 -12.22 15.78
CA LEU A 172 3.00 -13.03 15.14
C LEU A 172 4.19 -13.28 16.08
N LEU A 173 4.60 -12.25 16.83
CA LEU A 173 5.63 -12.36 17.88
C LEU A 173 5.18 -13.34 18.97
N LYS A 174 3.94 -13.22 19.47
CA LYS A 174 3.37 -14.12 20.48
C LYS A 174 3.30 -15.57 19.99
N LYS A 175 2.91 -15.79 18.73
CA LYS A 175 2.84 -17.12 18.11
C LYS A 175 4.21 -17.66 17.65
N LYS A 176 5.32 -16.93 17.87
CA LYS A 176 6.69 -17.30 17.50
C LYS A 176 6.88 -17.66 16.00
N LYS A 177 6.05 -17.10 15.10
CA LYS A 177 6.15 -17.33 13.65
C LYS A 177 7.27 -16.48 13.04
N ARG A 178 8.53 -16.77 13.38
CA ARG A 178 9.71 -15.91 13.09
C ARG A 178 9.81 -15.46 11.63
N ILE A 179 9.67 -16.38 10.67
CA ILE A 179 9.78 -16.05 9.24
C ILE A 179 8.67 -15.09 8.80
N THR A 180 7.43 -15.38 9.18
CA THR A 180 6.27 -14.51 8.90
C THR A 180 6.45 -13.13 9.54
N THR A 181 6.93 -13.08 10.78
CA THR A 181 7.22 -11.81 11.47
C THR A 181 8.27 -11.01 10.71
N VAL A 182 9.40 -11.61 10.36
CA VAL A 182 10.49 -10.94 9.65
C VAL A 182 10.01 -10.42 8.28
N LEU A 183 9.28 -11.23 7.52
CA LEU A 183 8.76 -10.81 6.22
C LEU A 183 7.75 -9.67 6.35
N PHE A 184 6.80 -9.76 7.29
CA PHE A 184 5.78 -8.74 7.49
C PHE A 184 6.36 -7.43 8.04
N VAL A 185 7.07 -7.49 9.18
CA VAL A 185 7.68 -6.30 9.81
C VAL A 185 8.75 -5.70 8.91
N GLY A 186 9.57 -6.54 8.26
CA GLY A 186 10.54 -6.09 7.27
C GLY A 186 9.90 -5.36 6.10
N SER A 187 8.73 -5.82 5.62
CA SER A 187 7.98 -5.12 4.57
C SER A 187 7.43 -3.78 5.03
N VAL A 188 6.92 -3.69 6.28
CA VAL A 188 6.48 -2.42 6.87
C VAL A 188 7.65 -1.44 6.99
N LEU A 189 8.80 -1.88 7.50
CA LEU A 189 10.00 -1.05 7.60
C LEU A 189 10.50 -0.60 6.21
N LEU A 190 10.51 -1.50 5.23
CA LEU A 190 10.89 -1.17 3.86
C LEU A 190 9.93 -0.13 3.24
N ALA A 191 8.62 -0.25 3.49
CA ALA A 191 7.64 0.73 3.06
C ALA A 191 7.94 2.11 3.68
N LEU A 192 8.19 2.17 4.99
CA LEU A 192 8.55 3.42 5.66
C LEU A 192 9.83 4.03 5.08
N LEU A 193 10.88 3.24 4.90
CA LEU A 193 12.14 3.70 4.31
C LEU A 193 11.95 4.23 2.90
N SER A 194 11.16 3.54 2.07
CA SER A 194 10.88 4.00 0.70
C SER A 194 10.17 5.35 0.64
N CYS A 195 9.31 5.65 1.62
CA CYS A 195 8.63 6.95 1.72
C CYS A 195 9.62 8.08 2.02
N MET A 196 10.75 7.76 2.65
CA MET A 196 11.81 8.72 2.96
C MET A 196 12.83 8.91 1.84
N LEU A 197 12.72 8.17 0.74
CA LEU A 197 13.59 8.34 -0.42
C LEU A 197 13.02 9.33 -1.44
N ALA A 198 11.76 9.75 -1.28
CA ALA A 198 11.07 10.67 -2.17
C ALA A 198 10.65 11.95 -1.45
N VAL A 199 10.78 13.08 -2.14
CA VAL A 199 10.33 14.40 -1.67
C VAL A 199 8.81 14.43 -1.44
N ASP A 200 8.06 13.71 -2.30
CA ASP A 200 6.61 13.53 -2.19
C ASP A 200 6.29 12.36 -1.25
N THR A 201 6.44 12.59 0.05
CA THR A 201 6.30 11.55 1.07
C THR A 201 4.89 10.97 1.12
N SER A 202 3.85 11.81 1.18
CA SER A 202 2.46 11.33 1.26
C SER A 202 1.99 10.59 0.00
N ARG A 203 2.55 10.93 -1.17
CA ARG A 203 2.30 10.18 -2.41
C ARG A 203 2.97 8.81 -2.36
N SER A 204 4.21 8.75 -1.91
CA SER A 204 4.98 7.51 -1.85
C SER A 204 4.41 6.54 -0.79
N SER A 205 3.86 7.08 0.30
CA SER A 205 3.20 6.31 1.35
C SER A 205 1.93 5.59 0.87
N SER A 206 1.23 6.16 -0.12
CA SER A 206 0.04 5.53 -0.70
C SER A 206 0.29 4.17 -1.34
N PHE A 207 1.52 3.91 -1.79
CA PHE A 207 1.93 2.64 -2.39
C PHE A 207 2.20 1.54 -1.35
N ALA A 208 2.23 1.85 -0.05
CA ALA A 208 2.38 0.87 1.02
C ALA A 208 1.08 0.09 1.35
N PHE A 209 -0.05 0.51 0.77
CA PHE A 209 -1.38 -0.01 1.14
C PHE A 209 -1.56 -1.53 1.09
N PRO A 210 -0.90 -2.32 0.20
CA PRO A 210 -1.08 -3.78 0.21
C PRO A 210 -0.73 -4.44 1.54
N LEU A 211 0.06 -3.77 2.39
CA LEU A 211 0.39 -4.23 3.75
C LEU A 211 -0.81 -4.14 4.71
N ILE A 212 -1.79 -3.29 4.45
CA ILE A 212 -3.00 -3.15 5.28
C ILE A 212 -3.89 -4.40 5.16
N PRO A 213 -4.33 -4.85 3.96
CA PRO A 213 -5.02 -6.12 3.81
C PRO A 213 -4.19 -7.31 4.30
N LEU A 214 -2.86 -7.27 4.14
CA LEU A 214 -1.97 -8.30 4.68
C LEU A 214 -2.06 -8.40 6.20
N ALA A 215 -1.98 -7.28 6.91
CA ALA A 215 -2.09 -7.25 8.37
C ALA A 215 -3.40 -7.90 8.84
N PHE A 216 -4.52 -7.54 8.21
CA PHE A 216 -5.82 -8.10 8.54
C PHE A 216 -5.97 -9.57 8.15
N ALA A 217 -5.38 -10.00 7.03
CA ALA A 217 -5.32 -11.41 6.66
C ALA A 217 -4.56 -12.24 7.71
N LEU A 218 -3.41 -11.76 8.19
CA LEU A 218 -2.61 -12.42 9.23
C LEU A 218 -3.35 -12.51 10.57
N LEU A 219 -4.13 -11.48 10.91
CA LEU A 219 -5.01 -11.49 12.08
C LEU A 219 -6.16 -12.50 11.94
N LYS A 220 -6.77 -12.60 10.75
CA LYS A 220 -7.85 -13.56 10.48
C LYS A 220 -7.36 -15.01 10.47
N ASP A 221 -6.19 -15.26 9.89
CA ASP A 221 -5.50 -16.57 9.85
C ASP A 221 -5.03 -17.03 11.24
N ALA A 222 -5.08 -16.12 12.23
CA ALA A 222 -4.73 -16.42 13.61
C ALA A 222 -5.95 -16.80 14.47
N ASP A 223 -7.10 -17.06 13.86
CA ASP A 223 -8.35 -17.51 14.47
C ASP A 223 -8.95 -16.56 15.51
N ILE A 224 -8.83 -15.25 15.26
CA ILE A 224 -9.57 -14.25 16.03
C ILE A 224 -11.07 -14.40 15.74
N SER A 225 -11.90 -14.33 16.78
CA SER A 225 -13.35 -14.39 16.62
C SER A 225 -13.85 -13.26 15.72
N LEU A 226 -14.87 -13.55 14.90
CA LEU A 226 -15.40 -12.61 13.91
C LEU A 226 -15.80 -11.27 14.55
N HIS A 227 -16.40 -11.30 15.75
CA HIS A 227 -16.78 -10.09 16.49
C HIS A 227 -15.57 -9.21 16.85
N LYS A 228 -14.50 -9.80 17.40
CA LYS A 228 -13.26 -9.07 17.72
C LYS A 228 -12.61 -8.52 16.45
N PHE A 229 -12.65 -9.28 15.37
CA PHE A 229 -12.08 -8.85 14.08
C PHE A 229 -12.86 -7.67 13.50
N ARG A 230 -14.21 -7.69 13.55
CA ARG A 230 -15.06 -6.56 13.17
C ARG A 230 -14.76 -5.30 14.00
N ILE A 231 -14.63 -5.43 15.32
CA ILE A 231 -14.24 -4.30 16.19
C ILE A 231 -12.89 -3.73 15.75
N LEU A 232 -11.91 -4.58 15.50
CA LEU A 232 -10.56 -4.13 15.16
C LEU A 232 -10.52 -3.36 13.84
N VAL A 233 -11.14 -3.89 12.78
CA VAL A 233 -11.21 -3.22 11.47
C VAL A 233 -12.10 -1.97 11.53
N GLY A 234 -13.22 -2.04 12.26
CA GLY A 234 -14.13 -0.91 12.48
C GLY A 234 -13.46 0.23 13.23
N SER A 235 -12.68 -0.06 14.28
CA SER A 235 -11.89 0.93 15.00
C SER A 235 -10.81 1.54 14.10
N ALA A 236 -10.09 0.74 13.30
CA ALA A 236 -9.14 1.27 12.33
C ALA A 236 -9.81 2.26 11.36
N ALA A 237 -10.99 1.91 10.83
CA ALA A 237 -11.76 2.77 9.94
C ALA A 237 -12.22 4.06 10.63
N ALA A 238 -12.76 3.96 11.85
CA ALA A 238 -13.18 5.12 12.63
C ALA A 238 -12.02 6.08 12.92
N PHE A 239 -10.85 5.53 13.30
CA PHE A 239 -9.66 6.34 13.55
C PHE A 239 -9.18 7.10 12.30
N SER A 240 -9.17 6.44 11.13
CA SER A 240 -8.75 7.10 9.88
C SER A 240 -9.75 8.16 9.39
N ILE A 241 -11.04 8.03 9.70
CA ILE A 241 -12.04 9.05 9.34
C ILE A 241 -12.03 10.24 10.32
N LEU A 242 -11.83 9.97 11.61
CA LEU A 242 -11.94 10.99 12.65
C LEU A 242 -10.67 11.84 12.81
N ILE A 243 -9.49 11.24 12.60
CA ILE A 243 -8.23 11.95 12.80
C ILE A 243 -7.94 12.85 11.58
N PRO A 244 -7.51 14.11 11.79
CA PRO A 244 -7.14 14.98 10.69
C PRO A 244 -6.01 14.39 9.83
N ASN A 245 -6.23 14.43 8.52
CA ASN A 245 -5.24 14.03 7.55
C ASN A 245 -4.40 15.20 7.09
N PHE A 246 -3.20 14.90 6.61
CA PHE A 246 -2.24 15.90 6.16
C PHE A 246 -1.46 15.37 4.97
N GLU A 247 -0.94 16.29 4.17
CA GLU A 247 -0.03 16.01 3.07
C GLU A 247 1.33 16.63 3.42
N ILE A 248 2.38 15.81 3.29
CA ILE A 248 3.77 16.20 3.47
C ILE A 248 4.44 16.21 2.10
N MET A 249 5.05 17.35 1.78
CA MET A 249 5.82 17.55 0.56
C MET A 249 7.07 18.37 0.86
N GLY A 250 8.23 17.73 0.81
CA GLY A 250 9.49 18.34 1.22
C GLY A 250 9.43 18.87 2.66
N THR A 251 9.55 20.19 2.83
CA THR A 251 9.47 20.85 4.15
C THR A 251 8.05 21.32 4.52
N ALA A 252 7.08 21.21 3.62
CA ALA A 252 5.73 21.76 3.79
C ALA A 252 4.75 20.70 4.27
N ILE A 253 3.90 21.08 5.23
CA ILE A 253 2.76 20.29 5.70
C ILE A 253 1.50 21.11 5.46
N ARG A 254 0.47 20.49 4.88
CA ARG A 254 -0.88 21.06 4.85
C ARG A 254 -1.84 20.08 5.48
N TRP A 255 -2.62 20.59 6.41
CA TRP A 255 -3.75 19.89 6.97
C TRP A 255 -4.88 19.86 5.95
N LEU A 256 -5.37 18.66 5.67
CA LEU A 256 -6.50 18.43 4.81
C LEU A 256 -7.77 18.48 5.68
N PRO A 257 -8.89 19.01 5.13
CA PRO A 257 -10.10 19.17 5.91
C PRO A 257 -10.59 17.82 6.43
N SER A 258 -10.65 17.66 7.74
CA SER A 258 -11.36 16.57 8.41
C SER A 258 -12.65 17.08 9.05
N LEU A 259 -13.55 16.16 9.38
CA LEU A 259 -14.80 16.47 10.10
C LEU A 259 -14.55 17.20 11.43
N LEU A 260 -13.39 16.95 12.04
CA LEU A 260 -12.88 17.68 13.19
C LEU A 260 -11.88 18.74 12.71
N ARG A 261 -12.35 19.93 12.33
CA ARG A 261 -11.48 21.12 12.23
C ARG A 261 -10.94 21.43 13.62
N LEU A 262 -9.83 20.81 13.97
CA LEU A 262 -9.00 21.27 15.08
C LEU A 262 -8.24 22.48 14.54
N THR A 263 -8.73 23.67 14.87
CA THR A 263 -7.97 24.91 14.69
C THR A 263 -6.79 24.87 15.65
N PHE A 264 -5.60 24.57 15.13
CA PHE A 264 -4.31 24.76 15.80
C PHE A 264 -3.59 25.95 15.17
#